data_AF-A0A935VIL0-F1
#
_entry.id   AF-A0A935VIL0-F1
#
_cell.length_a   1.000
_cell.length_b   1.000
_cell.length_c   1.000
_cell.angle_alpha   90.00
_cell.angle_beta   90.00
_cell.angle_gamma   90.00
#
_symmetry.space_group_name_H-M   'P 1'
#
loop_
_entity.id
_entity.type
_entity.pdbx_description
1 polymer ?
#
loop_
_entity_poly.entity_id
_entity_poly.type
_entity_poly.pdbx_seq_one_letter_code
_entity_poly.pdbx_strand_id
1 'polypeptide(L)'
;MPQFYGRRGKHFIIPSFYNQATVLFASDGGTNIATGKWTTAGFILAKGSLIRKVHTLKSNPGVINTKNKLLQTSLLIQSAQNNYYQLQEDILLSSPSTAARLVFGNDRNGDSEWKDAYGDSLGSLIN
;
A
#
# COMPACT_ATOMS: atom_id res chain seq x y z
N MET A 1 -29.53 -11.58 -30.66
CA MET A 1 -28.37 -11.71 -31.56
C MET A 1 -27.31 -10.71 -31.12
N PRO A 2 -26.08 -11.10 -30.75
CA PRO A 2 -25.02 -10.12 -30.53
C PRO A 2 -24.24 -9.92 -31.82
N GLN A 3 -24.15 -8.66 -32.27
CA GLN A 3 -23.22 -8.29 -33.33
C GLN A 3 -21.81 -8.12 -32.75
N PHE A 4 -20.84 -8.76 -33.39
CA PHE A 4 -19.41 -8.60 -33.11
C PHE A 4 -18.88 -7.39 -33.88
N TYR A 5 -18.13 -6.52 -33.20
CA TYR A 5 -17.23 -5.57 -33.87
C TYR A 5 -15.77 -5.87 -33.51
N GLY A 6 -14.93 -5.97 -34.55
CA GLY A 6 -13.54 -6.38 -34.49
C GLY A 6 -12.57 -5.28 -34.01
N ARG A 7 -11.55 -5.75 -33.28
CA ARG A 7 -10.23 -5.20 -32.91
C ARG A 7 -9.86 -3.77 -33.37
N ARG A 8 -9.80 -2.83 -32.40
CA ARG A 8 -8.59 -2.07 -31.99
C ARG A 8 -8.94 -1.13 -30.82
N GLY A 9 -8.07 -1.07 -29.82
CA GLY A 9 -8.30 -0.35 -28.56
C GLY A 9 -8.89 -1.30 -27.51
N LYS A 10 -8.12 -1.57 -26.44
CA LYS A 10 -8.58 -2.40 -25.33
C LYS A 10 -9.70 -1.65 -24.60
N HIS A 11 -10.92 -1.81 -25.09
CA HIS A 11 -12.12 -1.43 -24.34
C HIS A 11 -12.31 -2.46 -23.23
N PHE A 12 -11.79 -2.14 -22.05
CA PHE A 12 -12.25 -2.79 -20.83
C PHE A 12 -13.55 -2.10 -20.44
N ILE A 13 -14.68 -2.74 -20.75
CA ILE A 13 -15.91 -2.46 -20.00
C ILE A 13 -15.62 -2.97 -18.61
N ILE A 14 -15.39 -2.05 -17.68
CA ILE A 14 -15.25 -2.45 -16.30
C ILE A 14 -16.65 -2.54 -15.68
N PRO A 15 -17.11 -3.73 -15.26
CA PRO A 15 -18.44 -3.87 -14.68
C PRO A 15 -18.57 -3.00 -13.41
N SER A 16 -19.74 -2.40 -13.23
CA SER A 16 -20.14 -1.43 -12.21
C SER A 16 -20.19 -1.96 -10.76
N PHE A 17 -19.43 -3.01 -10.46
CA PHE A 17 -19.25 -3.56 -9.12
C PHE A 17 -17.79 -3.94 -8.90
N TYR A 18 -16.90 -2.94 -8.83
CA TYR A 18 -15.56 -3.14 -8.26
C TYR A 18 -15.68 -3.43 -6.76
N ASN A 19 -16.02 -4.67 -6.44
CA ASN A 19 -15.88 -5.25 -5.11
C ASN A 19 -15.00 -6.50 -5.18
N GLN A 20 -13.85 -6.33 -5.83
CA GLN A 20 -12.69 -7.19 -5.67
C GLN A 20 -11.64 -6.27 -5.07
N ALA A 21 -11.38 -6.37 -3.77
CA ALA A 21 -10.36 -5.53 -3.13
C ALA A 21 -8.99 -5.87 -3.74
N THR A 22 -8.55 -5.05 -4.71
CA THR A 22 -7.27 -5.22 -5.39
C THR A 22 -6.15 -5.24 -4.36
N VAL A 23 -5.34 -6.31 -4.39
CA VAL A 23 -4.15 -6.39 -3.56
C VAL A 23 -3.10 -5.48 -4.16
N LEU A 24 -2.57 -4.60 -3.32
CA LEU A 24 -1.57 -3.60 -3.69
C LEU A 24 -0.24 -3.93 -3.02
N PHE A 25 0.84 -3.59 -3.70
CA PHE A 25 2.21 -3.80 -3.28
C PHE A 25 2.97 -2.48 -3.27
N ALA A 26 3.83 -2.32 -2.28
CA ALA A 26 4.85 -1.27 -2.28
C ALA A 26 6.22 -1.94 -2.39
N SER A 27 7.06 -1.40 -3.26
CA SER A 27 8.37 -1.99 -3.57
C SER A 27 9.51 -1.04 -3.20
N ASP A 28 10.62 -1.61 -2.72
CA ASP A 28 11.87 -0.90 -2.47
C ASP A 28 13.02 -1.62 -3.16
N GLY A 29 13.77 -0.90 -3.98
CA GLY A 29 14.86 -1.50 -4.78
C GLY A 29 14.40 -2.65 -5.69
N GLY A 30 13.15 -2.61 -6.17
CA GLY A 30 12.55 -3.66 -7.01
C GLY A 30 12.01 -4.88 -6.25
N THR A 31 12.11 -4.91 -4.91
CA THR A 31 11.53 -5.98 -4.09
C THR A 31 10.25 -5.50 -3.43
N ASN A 32 9.19 -6.31 -3.45
CA ASN A 32 7.96 -6.01 -2.70
C ASN A 32 8.23 -6.11 -1.21
N ILE A 33 8.08 -4.98 -0.51
CA ILE A 33 8.34 -4.89 0.93
C ILE A 33 7.05 -4.81 1.75
N ALA A 34 5.94 -4.37 1.16
CA ALA A 34 4.67 -4.28 1.87
C ALA A 34 3.50 -4.61 0.96
N THR A 35 2.41 -5.07 1.58
CA THR A 35 1.16 -5.43 0.90
C THR A 35 0.00 -4.74 1.59
N GLY A 36 -0.99 -4.30 0.83
CA GLY A 36 -2.18 -3.68 1.40
C GLY A 36 -3.38 -3.67 0.47
N LYS A 37 -4.47 -3.09 0.95
CA LYS A 37 -5.74 -2.96 0.23
C LYS A 37 -6.33 -1.59 0.49
N TRP A 38 -6.80 -0.94 -0.56
CA TRP A 38 -7.61 0.26 -0.44
C TRP A 38 -9.08 -0.10 -0.26
N THR A 39 -9.72 0.47 0.75
CA THR A 39 -11.11 0.21 1.11
C THR A 39 -11.84 1.52 1.40
N THR A 40 -13.17 1.48 1.49
CA THR A 40 -14.00 2.64 1.88
C THR A 40 -13.71 3.14 3.29
N ALA A 41 -13.20 2.28 4.19
CA ALA A 41 -12.84 2.63 5.55
C ALA A 41 -11.40 3.19 5.69
N GLY A 42 -10.57 3.04 4.65
CA GLY A 42 -9.17 3.41 4.67
C GLY A 42 -8.27 2.37 4.00
N PHE A 43 -6.98 2.43 4.32
CA PHE A 43 -5.96 1.55 3.75
C PHE A 43 -5.58 0.46 4.76
N ILE A 44 -5.87 -0.80 4.43
CA ILE A 44 -5.44 -1.94 5.23
C ILE A 44 -4.01 -2.29 4.84
N LEU A 45 -3.07 -2.13 5.76
CA LEU A 45 -1.70 -2.61 5.61
C LEU A 45 -1.62 -4.02 6.21
N ALA A 46 -1.21 -5.00 5.40
CA ALA A 46 -1.28 -6.40 5.77
C ALA A 46 -0.11 -6.82 6.67
N LYS A 47 -0.37 -7.76 7.57
CA LYS A 47 0.62 -8.52 8.35
C LYS A 47 1.75 -9.01 7.46
N GLY A 48 2.98 -8.95 7.99
CA GLY A 48 4.19 -9.34 7.27
C GLY A 48 4.82 -8.19 6.46
N SER A 49 4.12 -7.08 6.27
CA SER A 49 4.69 -5.89 5.64
C SER A 49 5.90 -5.38 6.41
N LEU A 50 6.92 -4.96 5.66
CA LEU A 50 8.17 -4.41 6.18
C LEU A 50 8.08 -2.88 6.25
N ILE A 51 8.55 -2.35 7.37
CA ILE A 51 8.51 -0.91 7.68
C ILE A 51 9.93 -0.44 7.95
N ARG A 52 10.39 0.60 7.24
CA ARG A 52 11.74 1.11 7.41
C ARG A 52 11.99 1.60 8.84
N LYS A 53 13.17 1.26 9.38
CA LYS A 53 13.56 1.72 10.72
C LYS A 53 13.87 3.20 10.76
N VAL A 54 14.54 3.72 9.73
CA VAL A 54 14.88 5.13 9.64
C VAL A 54 13.69 5.88 9.06
N HIS A 55 13.15 6.84 9.83
CA HIS A 55 12.23 7.84 9.32
C HIS A 55 12.96 9.17 9.21
N THR A 56 12.81 9.88 8.11
CA THR A 56 13.42 11.19 7.92
C THR A 56 12.74 12.22 8.84
N LEU A 57 13.50 13.21 9.31
CA LEU A 57 13.01 14.27 10.21
C LEU A 57 11.87 15.11 9.63
N LYS A 58 11.66 15.05 8.31
CA LYS A 58 10.56 15.74 7.61
C LYS A 58 9.26 14.91 7.55
N SER A 59 9.27 13.68 8.08
CA SER A 59 8.07 12.85 8.09
C SER A 59 6.99 13.45 8.98
N ASN A 60 5.74 13.32 8.55
CA ASN A 60 4.57 13.76 9.30
C ASN A 60 4.59 13.23 10.76
N PRO A 61 4.46 14.10 11.79
CA PRO A 61 4.48 13.69 13.20
C PRO A 61 3.48 12.58 13.56
N GLY A 62 2.29 12.58 12.93
CA GLY A 62 1.28 11.55 13.13
C GLY A 62 1.76 10.16 12.68
N VAL A 63 2.52 10.07 11.59
CA VAL A 63 3.09 8.80 11.11
C VAL A 63 4.18 8.29 12.07
N ILE A 64 5.00 9.19 12.59
CA ILE A 64 6.03 8.85 13.60
C ILE A 64 5.35 8.32 14.88
N ASN A 65 4.31 9.00 15.36
CA ASN A 65 3.55 8.57 16.53
C ASN A 65 2.89 7.21 16.33
N THR A 66 2.28 6.97 15.16
CA THR A 66 1.72 5.66 14.80
C THR A 66 2.78 4.58 14.86
N LYS A 67 3.95 4.79 14.25
CA LYS A 67 5.05 3.83 14.32
C LYS A 67 5.51 3.56 15.76
N ASN A 68 5.70 4.60 16.56
CA ASN A 68 6.12 4.46 17.95
C ASN A 68 5.11 3.65 18.76
N LYS A 69 3.81 3.89 18.56
CA LYS A 69 2.74 3.11 19.17
C LYS A 69 2.79 1.64 18.74
N LEU A 70 3.01 1.36 17.46
CA LEU A 70 3.13 -0.01 16.96
C LEU A 70 4.35 -0.73 17.56
N LEU A 71 5.48 -0.03 17.75
CA LEU A 71 6.65 -0.58 18.45
C LEU A 71 6.35 -0.86 19.93
N GLN A 72 5.75 0.10 20.64
CA GLN A 72 5.39 -0.05 22.06
C GLN A 72 4.42 -1.20 22.30
N THR A 73 3.49 -1.43 21.37
CA THR A 73 2.51 -2.51 21.41
C THR A 73 3.02 -3.83 20.84
N SER A 74 4.30 -3.92 20.46
CA SER A 74 4.91 -5.10 19.83
C SER A 74 4.25 -5.54 18.50
N LEU A 75 3.45 -4.67 17.88
CA LEU A 75 2.92 -4.87 16.53
C LEU A 75 3.97 -4.64 15.45
N LEU A 76 5.05 -3.93 15.78
CA LEU A 76 6.28 -3.92 14.99
C LEU A 76 7.40 -4.59 15.77
N ILE A 77 8.00 -5.62 15.17
CA ILE A 77 9.17 -6.31 15.72
C ILE A 77 10.34 -6.21 14.76
N GLN A 78 11.54 -6.50 15.24
CA GLN A 78 12.74 -6.61 14.42
C GLN A 78 12.52 -7.61 13.25
N SER A 79 12.76 -7.17 12.02
CA SER A 79 12.83 -8.09 10.87
C SER A 79 14.20 -8.77 10.80
N ALA A 80 14.29 -9.93 10.15
CA ALA A 80 15.56 -10.55 9.76
C ALA A 80 16.40 -9.61 8.86
N GLN A 81 15.75 -8.68 8.16
CA GLN A 81 16.41 -7.65 7.38
C GLN A 81 16.71 -6.44 8.27
N ASN A 82 18.00 -6.15 8.49
CA ASN A 82 18.45 -5.14 9.48
C ASN A 82 17.85 -3.75 9.33
N ASN A 83 17.37 -3.36 8.15
CA ASN A 83 16.81 -2.02 7.88
C ASN A 83 15.30 -1.91 8.13
N TYR A 84 14.64 -3.00 8.50
CA TYR A 84 13.19 -3.08 8.60
C TYR A 84 12.70 -3.60 9.96
N TYR A 85 11.52 -3.14 10.33
CA TYR A 85 10.61 -3.83 11.24
C TYR A 85 9.61 -4.64 10.42
N GLN A 86 9.03 -5.68 11.02
CA GLN A 86 7.96 -6.47 10.42
C GLN A 86 6.66 -6.29 11.20
N LEU A 87 5.59 -5.97 10.47
CA LEU A 87 4.25 -5.80 11.01
C LEU A 87 3.64 -7.15 11.39
N GLN A 88 3.08 -7.27 12.59
CA GLN A 88 2.61 -8.54 13.16
C GLN A 88 1.13 -8.82 12.94
N GLU A 89 0.34 -7.82 12.58
CA GLU A 89 -1.11 -7.92 12.34
C GLU A 89 -1.53 -6.91 11.26
N ASP A 90 -2.71 -7.11 10.68
CA ASP A 90 -3.29 -6.14 9.76
C ASP A 90 -3.65 -4.87 10.52
N ILE A 91 -3.34 -3.69 9.95
CA ILE A 91 -3.72 -2.40 10.54
C ILE A 91 -4.47 -1.54 9.54
N LEU A 92 -5.46 -0.79 10.03
CA LEU A 92 -6.19 0.20 9.24
C LEU A 92 -5.52 1.57 9.38
N LEU A 93 -5.19 2.17 8.24
CA LEU A 93 -4.60 3.51 8.13
C LEU A 93 -5.56 4.44 7.41
N SER A 94 -5.48 5.73 7.73
CA SER A 94 -6.44 6.72 7.22
C SER A 94 -6.39 6.94 5.71
N SER A 95 -5.28 6.64 5.04
CA SER A 95 -5.11 6.85 3.60
C SER A 95 -3.97 6.02 3.02
N PRO A 96 -3.91 5.85 1.68
CA PRO A 96 -2.79 5.19 1.01
C PRO A 96 -1.47 5.94 1.24
N SER A 97 -1.52 7.27 1.28
CA SER A 97 -0.36 8.13 1.56
C SER A 97 0.14 7.97 3.00
N THR A 98 -0.75 7.81 3.98
CA THR A 98 -0.37 7.48 5.36
C THR A 98 0.35 6.14 5.40
N ALA A 99 -0.15 5.13 4.68
CA ALA A 99 0.47 3.81 4.58
C ALA A 99 1.84 3.85 3.91
N ALA A 100 1.99 4.55 2.79
CA ALA A 100 3.26 4.68 2.10
C ALA A 100 4.31 5.38 2.97
N ARG A 101 3.95 6.50 3.62
CA ARG A 101 4.84 7.21 4.55
C ARG A 101 5.28 6.34 5.73
N LEU A 102 4.37 5.52 6.26
CA LEU A 102 4.70 4.58 7.32
C LEU A 102 5.72 3.55 6.83
N VAL A 103 5.48 2.90 5.69
CA VAL A 103 6.36 1.87 5.11
C VAL A 103 7.75 2.42 4.76
N PHE A 104 7.81 3.57 4.08
CA PHE A 104 9.06 4.13 3.56
C PHE A 104 9.79 5.09 4.50
N GLY A 105 9.15 5.54 5.58
CA GLY A 105 9.75 6.47 6.53
C GLY A 105 10.12 7.84 5.94
N ASN A 106 9.49 8.25 4.86
CA ASN A 106 9.63 9.59 4.27
C ASN A 106 8.33 9.98 3.55
N ASP A 107 8.25 11.23 3.12
CA ASP A 107 7.08 11.69 2.37
C ASP A 107 6.99 11.00 1.01
N ARG A 108 5.84 10.36 0.78
CA ARG A 108 5.50 9.61 -0.42
C ARG A 108 4.06 9.82 -0.83
N ASN A 109 3.81 9.77 -2.12
CA ASN A 109 2.46 9.79 -2.68
C ASN A 109 1.92 8.36 -2.76
N GLY A 110 0.89 8.06 -1.96
CA GLY A 110 0.29 6.72 -1.94
C GLY A 110 -0.22 6.28 -3.31
N ASP A 111 -0.74 7.20 -4.12
CA ASP A 111 -1.34 6.88 -5.42
C ASP A 111 -0.33 6.29 -6.40
N SER A 112 0.94 6.68 -6.31
CA SER A 112 2.02 6.19 -7.17
C SER A 112 2.81 5.04 -6.57
N GLU A 113 2.91 4.95 -5.24
CA GLU A 113 3.69 3.92 -4.55
C GLU A 113 2.99 2.56 -4.53
N TRP A 114 1.66 2.57 -4.33
CA TRP A 114 0.87 1.35 -4.28
C TRP A 114 0.52 0.90 -5.68
N LYS A 115 0.91 -0.32 -6.04
CA LYS A 115 0.68 -0.90 -7.36
C LYS A 115 0.02 -2.26 -7.27
N ASP A 116 -0.80 -2.62 -8.25
CA ASP A 116 -1.32 -3.98 -8.33
C ASP A 116 -0.27 -4.97 -8.86
N ALA A 117 -0.68 -6.21 -9.09
CA ALA A 117 0.19 -7.27 -9.62
C ALA A 117 0.66 -7.02 -11.07
N TYR A 118 0.00 -6.13 -11.82
CA TYR A 118 0.37 -5.74 -13.18
C TYR A 118 1.29 -4.52 -13.21
N GLY A 119 1.50 -3.88 -12.06
CA GLY A 119 2.33 -2.68 -11.91
C GLY A 119 1.55 -1.38 -12.11
N ASP A 120 0.23 -1.45 -12.27
CA ASP A 120 -0.64 -0.29 -12.40
C ASP A 120 -0.78 0.38 -11.03
N SER A 121 -0.63 1.71 -11.00
CA SER A 121 -0.65 2.46 -9.76
C SER A 121 -2.08 2.62 -9.23
N LEU A 122 -2.23 2.71 -7.90
CA LEU A 122 -3.53 2.90 -7.26
C LEU A 122 -4.28 4.09 -7.85
N GLY A 123 -3.59 5.20 -8.11
CA GLY A 123 -4.19 6.37 -8.76
C GLY A 123 -4.75 6.05 -10.14
N SER A 124 -4.12 5.18 -10.93
CA SER A 124 -4.64 4.78 -12.23
C SER A 124 -5.80 3.79 -12.15
N LEU A 125 -5.96 3.09 -11.03
CA LEU A 125 -6.99 2.07 -10.84
C LEU A 125 -8.31 2.66 -10.32
N ILE A 126 -8.27 3.84 -9.70
CA ILE A 126 -9.43 4.48 -9.06
C ILE A 126 -9.94 5.72 -9.81
N ASN A 127 -9.17 6.24 -10.78
CA ASN A 127 -9.55 7.37 -11.63
C ASN A 127 -10.12 6.86 -12.96
#